data_AF-A0A7X6ZZ11-F1
#
_entry.id   AF-A0A7X6ZZ11-F1
#
_cell.length_a   1.000
_cell.length_b   1.000
_cell.length_c   1.000
_cell.angle_alpha   90.00
_cell.angle_beta   90.00
_cell.angle_gamma   90.00
#
_symmetry.space_group_name_H-M   'P 1'
#
loop_
_entity.id
_entity.type
_entity.pdbx_description
1 polymer ?
#
loop_
_entity_poly.entity_id
_entity_poly.type
_entity_poly.pdbx_seq_one_letter_code
_entity_poly.pdbx_strand_id
1 'polypeptide(L)'
;TDSMEAGEPDSIKAGSLVLSKKVPFEEINERDVIIFQSDGILKVHRVTKKDETGLTTQGDNPKASEDPLPTTSENYQAKVIKAFYFFGMGKHIPGVQLIALFILMVFLFVLLLVQIFKIIKLNHQHNLKEIEESAENNPKFEPKTKAEVEEELENQELFQNKKQWKKHFKLKKKSKDEQDH
;
A
#
# COMPACT_ATOMS: atom_id res chain seq x y z
N THR A 1 -15.11 11.92 10.92
CA THR A 1 -16.38 12.35 10.30
C THR A 1 -16.14 12.55 8.82
N ASP A 2 -17.19 12.78 8.05
CA ASP A 2 -17.17 13.20 6.63
C ASP A 2 -17.30 14.74 6.49
N SER A 3 -17.22 15.48 7.59
CA SER A 3 -17.37 16.95 7.61
C SER A 3 -16.28 17.68 6.83
N MET A 4 -15.14 17.03 6.55
CA MET A 4 -14.04 17.57 5.76
C MET A 4 -13.98 16.99 4.34
N GLU A 5 -14.96 16.20 3.92
CA GLU A 5 -15.06 15.64 2.56
C GLU A 5 -15.70 16.64 1.60
N ALA A 6 -14.92 17.14 0.65
CA ALA A 6 -15.29 18.19 -0.28
C ALA A 6 -14.39 18.16 -1.53
N GLY A 7 -14.49 19.21 -2.36
CA GLY A 7 -13.67 19.40 -3.57
C GLY A 7 -12.33 20.11 -3.35
N GLU A 8 -12.02 20.57 -2.13
CA GLU A 8 -10.76 21.26 -1.85
C GLU A 8 -9.55 20.29 -1.94
N PRO A 9 -8.37 20.77 -2.37
CA PRO A 9 -7.19 19.92 -2.59
C PRO A 9 -6.66 19.24 -1.33
N ASP A 10 -6.92 19.83 -0.16
CA ASP A 10 -6.58 19.32 1.18
C ASP A 10 -7.79 18.72 1.91
N SER A 11 -8.85 18.38 1.17
CA SER A 11 -10.02 17.70 1.71
C SER A 11 -9.66 16.37 2.37
N ILE A 12 -10.27 16.10 3.52
CA ILE A 12 -9.93 14.96 4.38
C ILE A 12 -11.06 13.94 4.34
N LYS A 13 -10.79 12.78 3.74
CA LYS A 13 -11.72 11.64 3.74
C LYS A 13 -11.88 11.01 5.11
N ALA A 14 -13.08 10.56 5.43
CA ALA A 14 -13.39 9.81 6.63
C ALA A 14 -12.54 8.54 6.70
N GLY A 15 -11.80 8.39 7.80
CA GLY A 15 -10.83 7.30 7.97
C GLY A 15 -9.43 7.61 7.43
N SER A 16 -9.15 8.85 7.04
CA SER A 16 -7.79 9.32 6.81
C SER A 16 -7.02 9.43 8.13
N LEU A 17 -5.72 9.17 8.05
CA LEU A 17 -4.77 9.52 9.09
C LEU A 17 -4.32 10.96 8.90
N VAL A 18 -4.39 11.76 9.97
CA VAL A 18 -4.03 13.19 9.93
C VAL A 18 -2.73 13.39 10.67
N LEU A 19 -1.76 14.00 9.99
CA LEU A 19 -0.53 14.51 10.60
C LEU A 19 -0.75 15.96 11.00
N SER A 20 -0.64 16.22 12.29
CA SER A 20 -0.77 17.56 12.86
C SER A 20 0.50 18.01 13.55
N LYS A 21 0.67 19.34 13.64
CA LYS A 21 1.77 19.99 14.34
C LYS A 21 1.20 21.02 15.31
N LYS A 22 1.79 21.11 16.50
CA LYS A 22 1.49 22.19 17.43
C LYS A 22 2.11 23.48 16.92
N VAL A 23 1.27 24.43 16.53
CA VAL A 23 1.61 25.77 16.04
C VAL A 23 0.94 26.77 16.97
N PRO A 24 1.58 27.89 17.37
CA PRO A 24 0.94 28.91 18.20
C PRO A 24 -0.39 29.37 17.62
N PHE A 25 -1.38 29.65 18.48
CA PHE A 25 -2.73 30.03 18.06
C PHE A 25 -2.72 31.32 17.24
N GLU A 26 -1.81 32.23 17.56
CA GLU A 26 -1.62 33.53 16.93
C GLU A 26 -1.13 33.39 15.48
N GLU A 27 -0.43 32.31 15.15
CA GLU A 27 0.09 32.01 13.82
C GLU A 27 -0.92 31.31 12.91
N ILE A 28 -2.11 30.95 13.43
CA ILE A 28 -3.18 30.34 12.63
C ILE A 28 -3.82 31.40 11.76
N ASN A 29 -3.97 31.08 10.48
CA ASN A 29 -4.55 31.98 9.49
C ASN A 29 -5.85 31.41 8.93
N GLU A 30 -6.62 32.27 8.25
CA GLU A 30 -7.77 31.84 7.47
C GLU A 30 -7.36 30.77 6.45
N ARG A 31 -8.28 29.85 6.18
CA ARG A 31 -8.12 28.64 5.36
C ARG A 31 -7.25 27.52 5.96
N ASP A 32 -6.60 27.74 7.11
CA ASP A 32 -5.90 26.66 7.80
C ASP A 32 -6.89 25.62 8.32
N VAL A 33 -6.51 24.35 8.24
CA VAL A 33 -7.27 23.26 8.87
C VAL A 33 -6.70 23.01 10.25
N ILE A 34 -7.55 23.05 11.27
CA ILE A 34 -7.15 22.94 12.67
C ILE A 34 -7.91 21.83 13.39
N ILE A 35 -7.30 21.36 14.48
CA ILE A 35 -7.86 20.41 15.43
C ILE A 35 -8.16 21.17 16.71
N PHE A 36 -9.39 21.06 17.18
CA PHE A 36 -9.85 21.72 18.40
C PHE A 36 -10.90 20.86 19.11
N GLN A 37 -11.14 21.15 20.38
CA GLN A 37 -12.13 20.45 21.18
C GLN A 37 -13.39 21.30 21.36
N SER A 38 -14.56 20.74 21.07
CA SER A 38 -15.85 21.40 21.23
C SER A 38 -16.86 20.37 21.71
N ASP A 39 -17.59 20.70 22.77
CA ASP A 39 -18.58 19.81 23.40
C ASP A 39 -18.01 18.44 23.82
N GLY A 40 -16.75 18.44 24.29
CA GLY A 40 -16.03 17.22 24.69
C GLY A 40 -15.56 16.35 23.51
N ILE A 41 -15.84 16.74 22.27
CA ILE A 41 -15.48 16.01 21.06
C ILE A 41 -14.33 16.73 20.35
N LEU A 42 -13.36 15.97 19.85
CA LEU A 42 -12.29 16.49 19.01
C LEU A 42 -12.82 16.66 17.57
N LYS A 43 -12.77 17.89 17.06
CA LYS A 43 -13.20 18.26 15.70
C LYS A 43 -11.99 18.67 14.86
N VAL A 44 -12.12 18.49 13.55
CA VAL A 44 -11.13 18.93 12.56
C VAL A 44 -11.89 19.73 11.51
N HIS A 45 -11.72 21.04 11.49
CA HIS A 45 -12.41 21.95 10.56
C HIS A 45 -11.47 23.04 10.05
N ARG A 46 -11.89 23.71 8.97
CA ARG A 46 -11.16 24.81 8.35
C ARG A 46 -11.54 26.14 8.97
N VAL A 47 -10.55 26.98 9.23
CA VAL A 47 -10.77 28.36 9.67
C VAL A 47 -11.35 29.16 8.50
N THR A 48 -12.55 29.70 8.68
CA THR A 48 -13.21 30.57 7.70
C THR A 48 -12.94 32.03 7.97
N LYS A 49 -12.76 32.40 9.24
CA LYS A 49 -12.53 33.78 9.67
C LYS A 49 -11.71 33.83 10.95
N LYS A 50 -10.86 34.85 11.08
CA LYS A 50 -10.13 35.18 12.32
C LYS A 50 -10.54 36.56 12.81
N ASP A 51 -10.94 36.66 14.07
CA ASP A 51 -11.28 37.93 14.73
C ASP A 51 -10.73 38.00 16.16
N GLU A 52 -11.05 39.08 16.87
CA GLU A 52 -10.60 39.28 18.25
C GLU A 52 -11.23 38.28 19.25
N THR A 53 -12.35 37.66 18.88
CA THR A 53 -13.06 36.69 19.73
C THR A 53 -12.55 35.26 19.54
N GLY A 54 -11.93 34.97 18.40
CA GLY A 54 -11.29 33.70 18.11
C GLY A 54 -11.29 33.36 16.62
N LEU A 55 -11.34 32.06 16.34
CA LEU A 55 -11.40 31.50 14.99
C LEU A 55 -12.79 30.93 14.74
N THR A 56 -13.46 31.40 13.69
CA THR A 56 -14.64 30.74 13.15
C THR A 56 -14.20 29.56 12.30
N THR A 57 -14.79 28.39 12.53
CA THR A 57 -14.45 27.15 11.83
C THR A 57 -15.66 26.53 11.15
N GLN A 58 -15.43 25.88 10.01
CA GLN A 58 -16.44 25.13 9.27
C GLN A 58 -15.83 23.89 8.63
N GLY A 59 -16.61 22.80 8.59
CA GLY A 59 -16.23 21.63 7.78
C GLY A 59 -16.30 21.93 6.29
N ASP A 60 -15.40 21.37 5.50
CA ASP A 60 -15.40 21.57 4.04
C ASP A 60 -16.64 20.97 3.35
N ASN A 61 -17.34 20.04 4.00
CA ASN A 61 -18.53 19.40 3.44
C ASN A 61 -19.62 20.46 3.17
N PRO A 62 -20.22 20.51 1.96
CA PRO A 62 -21.24 21.51 1.61
C PRO A 62 -22.47 21.52 2.52
N LYS A 63 -22.71 20.42 3.25
CA LYS A 63 -23.82 20.31 4.21
C LYS A 63 -23.45 20.73 5.63
N ALA A 64 -22.16 20.99 5.90
CA ALA A 64 -21.70 21.43 7.20
C ALA A 64 -22.00 22.92 7.40
N SER A 65 -22.65 23.24 8.51
CA SER A 65 -22.76 24.61 9.00
C SER A 65 -21.48 25.04 9.71
N GLU A 66 -21.28 26.36 9.84
CA GLU A 66 -20.26 26.91 10.74
C GLU A 66 -20.45 26.36 12.17
N ASP A 67 -19.33 26.20 12.89
CA ASP A 67 -19.39 25.82 14.30
C ASP A 67 -20.01 26.96 15.13
N PRO A 68 -20.91 26.65 16.06
CA PRO A 68 -21.68 27.66 16.78
C PRO A 68 -20.86 28.46 17.80
N LEU A 69 -19.70 27.94 18.21
CA LEU A 69 -18.80 28.59 19.17
C LEU A 69 -17.46 28.84 18.50
N PRO A 70 -16.86 30.03 18.70
CA PRO A 70 -15.53 30.31 18.18
C PRO A 70 -14.49 29.40 18.85
N THR A 71 -13.48 29.02 18.07
CA THR A 71 -12.30 28.31 18.57
C THR A 71 -11.34 29.34 19.20
N THR A 72 -10.95 29.12 20.45
CA THR A 72 -10.04 29.97 21.22
C THR A 72 -8.71 29.25 21.45
N SER A 73 -7.73 29.96 22.02
CA SER A 73 -6.45 29.35 22.39
C SER A 73 -6.57 28.20 23.39
N GLU A 74 -7.65 28.16 24.18
CA GLU A 74 -7.87 27.14 25.22
C GLU A 74 -8.35 25.81 24.65
N ASN A 75 -9.15 25.86 23.58
CA ASN A 75 -9.75 24.66 22.98
C ASN A 75 -9.01 24.19 21.71
N TYR A 76 -8.14 25.03 21.16
CA TYR A 76 -7.25 24.71 20.06
C TYR A 76 -6.16 23.70 20.49
N GLN A 77 -5.90 22.71 19.62
CA GLN A 77 -4.93 21.64 19.90
C GLN A 77 -3.73 21.69 18.95
N ALA A 78 -3.99 21.71 17.64
CA ALA A 78 -2.95 21.62 16.62
C ALA A 78 -3.43 22.06 15.23
N LYS A 79 -2.49 22.41 14.36
CA LYS A 79 -2.72 22.64 12.92
C LYS A 79 -2.50 21.35 12.14
N VAL A 80 -3.38 21.06 11.19
CA VAL A 80 -3.23 19.95 10.25
C VAL A 80 -2.21 20.32 9.18
N ILE A 81 -1.23 19.44 8.98
CA ILE A 81 -0.17 19.63 7.96
C ILE A 81 -0.47 18.76 6.74
N LYS A 82 -0.93 17.53 6.96
CA LYS A 82 -1.18 16.58 5.89
C LYS A 82 -2.18 15.52 6.30
N ALA A 83 -2.96 15.02 5.36
CA ALA A 83 -3.82 13.87 5.53
C ALA A 83 -3.43 12.75 4.55
N PHE A 84 -3.51 11.51 5.00
CA PHE A 84 -3.24 10.31 4.20
C PHE A 84 -4.42 9.36 4.25
N TYR A 85 -4.95 9.01 3.09
CA TYR A 85 -6.04 8.05 2.98
C TYR A 85 -5.50 6.66 2.64
N PHE A 86 -5.41 5.79 3.65
CA PHE A 86 -5.04 4.39 3.49
C PHE A 86 -6.30 3.50 3.51
N PHE A 87 -7.15 3.59 2.49
CA PHE A 87 -8.36 2.77 2.35
C PHE A 87 -9.28 2.78 3.60
N GLY A 88 -9.37 3.92 4.29
CA GLY A 88 -10.19 4.04 5.51
C GLY A 88 -9.63 3.34 6.75
N MET A 89 -8.37 2.87 6.73
CA MET A 89 -7.73 2.23 7.88
C MET A 89 -7.82 3.09 9.15
N GLY A 90 -7.83 4.41 9.06
CA GLY A 90 -7.96 5.30 10.23
C GLY A 90 -9.23 5.07 11.05
N LYS A 91 -10.32 4.53 10.46
CA LYS A 91 -11.52 4.12 11.21
C LYS A 91 -11.31 2.85 12.03
N HIS A 92 -10.33 2.05 11.62
CA HIS A 92 -10.05 0.71 12.12
C HIS A 92 -8.72 0.64 12.87
N ILE A 93 -8.08 1.77 13.23
CA ILE A 93 -6.91 1.78 14.12
C ILE A 93 -7.42 1.76 15.56
N PRO A 94 -7.47 0.60 16.22
CA PRO A 94 -8.03 0.48 17.55
C PRO A 94 -6.84 0.58 18.51
N GLY A 95 -6.54 1.81 18.94
CA GLY A 95 -5.54 2.09 19.96
C GLY A 95 -4.09 1.70 19.64
N VAL A 96 -3.18 2.13 20.51
CA VAL A 96 -1.72 1.95 20.39
C VAL A 96 -1.31 0.47 20.41
N GLN A 97 -2.15 -0.39 20.99
CA GLN A 97 -1.90 -1.83 21.18
C GLN A 97 -1.86 -2.59 19.85
N LEU A 98 -2.71 -2.25 18.88
CA LEU A 98 -2.73 -2.93 17.59
C LEU A 98 -1.61 -2.47 16.65
N ILE A 99 -1.11 -1.25 16.83
CA ILE A 99 0.09 -0.78 16.14
C ILE A 99 1.31 -1.57 16.62
N ALA A 100 1.45 -1.78 17.93
CA ALA A 100 2.52 -2.60 18.49
C ALA A 100 2.44 -4.06 17.98
N LEU A 101 1.24 -4.63 17.91
CA LEU A 101 1.02 -5.97 17.35
C LEU A 101 1.40 -6.02 15.85
N PHE A 102 1.03 -5.00 15.07
CA PHE A 102 1.38 -4.93 13.65
C PHE A 102 2.89 -4.84 13.43
N ILE A 103 3.58 -4.00 14.22
CA ILE A 103 5.05 -3.89 14.18
C ILE A 103 5.69 -5.23 14.53
N LEU A 104 5.19 -5.92 15.56
CA LEU A 104 5.66 -7.25 15.93
C LEU A 104 5.45 -8.26 14.79
N MET A 105 4.29 -8.22 14.12
CA MET A 105 3.97 -9.10 12.99
C MET A 105 4.93 -8.88 11.82
N VAL A 106 5.17 -7.61 11.45
CA VAL A 106 6.13 -7.25 10.40
C VAL A 106 7.55 -7.69 10.79
N PHE A 107 7.95 -7.50 12.04
CA PHE A 107 9.25 -7.94 12.53
C PHE A 107 9.44 -9.47 12.40
N LEU A 108 8.44 -10.25 12.83
CA LEU A 108 8.44 -11.71 12.68
C LEU A 108 8.48 -12.13 11.20
N PHE A 109 7.75 -11.42 10.34
CA PHE A 109 7.73 -11.69 8.90
C PHE A 109 9.12 -11.46 8.27
N VAL A 110 9.81 -10.38 8.64
CA VAL A 110 11.18 -10.11 8.16
C VAL A 110 12.15 -11.20 8.64
N LEU A 111 12.05 -11.63 9.90
CA LEU A 111 12.88 -12.74 10.40
C LEU A 111 12.64 -14.04 9.62
N LEU A 112 11.38 -14.33 9.28
CA LEU A 112 11.02 -15.49 8.47
C LEU A 112 11.64 -15.39 7.06
N LEU A 113 11.58 -14.22 6.41
CA LEU A 113 12.24 -14.01 5.11
C LEU A 113 13.75 -14.26 5.21
N VAL A 114 14.43 -13.73 6.24
CA VAL A 114 15.86 -13.97 6.46
C VAL A 114 16.19 -15.46 6.61
N GLN A 115 15.34 -16.21 7.31
CA GLN A 115 15.50 -17.66 7.44
C GLN A 115 15.33 -18.38 6.10
N ILE A 116 14.32 -18.02 5.31
CA ILE A 116 14.13 -18.55 3.95
C ILE A 116 15.36 -18.29 3.09
N PHE A 117 15.88 -17.05 3.07
CA PHE A 117 17.08 -16.71 2.30
C PHE A 117 18.32 -17.52 2.73
N LYS A 118 18.49 -17.76 4.03
CA LYS A 118 19.59 -18.62 4.54
C LYS A 118 19.45 -20.06 4.07
N ILE A 119 18.25 -20.62 4.11
CA ILE A 119 17.98 -21.99 3.66
C ILE A 119 18.24 -22.13 2.16
N ILE A 120 17.75 -21.19 1.34
CA ILE A 120 18.00 -21.17 -0.10
C ILE A 120 19.50 -21.10 -0.40
N LYS A 121 20.25 -20.24 0.32
CA LYS A 121 21.70 -20.09 0.14
C LYS A 121 22.45 -21.37 0.50
N LEU A 122 22.08 -22.05 1.59
CA LEU A 122 22.70 -23.31 2.01
C LEU A 122 22.42 -24.44 1.01
N ASN A 123 21.18 -24.53 0.51
CA ASN A 123 20.80 -25.51 -0.50
C ASN A 123 21.58 -25.31 -1.81
N HIS A 124 21.79 -24.06 -2.22
CA HIS A 124 22.57 -23.77 -3.42
C HIS A 124 24.04 -24.17 -3.28
N GLN A 125 24.64 -23.96 -2.09
CA GLN A 125 26.02 -24.37 -1.84
C GLN A 125 26.20 -25.89 -1.77
N HIS A 126 25.20 -26.63 -1.27
CA HIS A 126 25.23 -28.10 -1.28
C HIS A 126 25.20 -28.64 -2.70
N ASN A 127 24.27 -28.16 -3.53
CA ASN A 127 24.16 -28.57 -4.93
C ASN A 127 25.44 -28.26 -5.73
N LEU A 128 26.10 -27.13 -5.47
CA LEU A 128 27.35 -26.77 -6.14
C LEU A 128 28.50 -27.71 -5.78
N LYS A 129 28.63 -28.08 -4.50
CA LYS A 129 29.65 -29.03 -4.04
C LYS A 129 29.40 -30.44 -4.56
N GLU A 130 28.14 -30.86 -4.60
CA GLU A 130 27.75 -32.16 -5.13
C GLU A 130 28.01 -32.25 -6.65
N ILE A 131 27.80 -31.16 -7.40
CA ILE A 131 28.16 -31.08 -8.82
C ILE A 131 29.69 -31.12 -9.01
N GLU A 132 30.46 -30.42 -8.19
CA GLU A 132 31.93 -30.39 -8.25
C GLU A 132 32.53 -31.77 -7.91
N GLU A 133 32.03 -32.43 -6.87
CA GLU A 133 32.42 -33.78 -6.45
C GLU A 133 31.98 -34.86 -7.44
N SER A 134 30.86 -34.66 -8.14
CA SER A 134 30.40 -35.52 -9.25
C SER A 134 31.24 -35.34 -10.52
N ALA A 135 31.70 -34.12 -10.79
CA ALA A 135 32.55 -33.80 -11.94
C ALA A 135 33.99 -34.32 -11.76
N GLU A 136 34.51 -34.31 -10.52
CA GLU A 136 35.84 -34.84 -10.20
C GLU A 136 35.89 -36.38 -10.28
N ASN A 137 34.80 -37.07 -9.92
CA ASN A 137 34.75 -38.54 -9.88
C ASN A 137 34.22 -39.21 -11.17
N ASN A 138 33.79 -38.44 -12.18
CA ASN A 138 33.31 -38.98 -13.46
C ASN A 138 33.66 -38.04 -14.64
N PRO A 139 34.67 -38.34 -15.47
CA PRO A 139 35.13 -37.45 -16.55
C PRO A 139 34.17 -37.33 -17.76
N LYS A 140 32.88 -37.62 -17.58
CA LYS A 140 31.83 -37.47 -18.59
C LYS A 140 30.76 -36.43 -18.25
N PHE A 141 30.86 -35.73 -17.13
CA PHE A 141 30.02 -34.59 -16.83
C PHE A 141 30.71 -33.30 -17.27
N GLU A 142 30.67 -33.02 -18.58
CA GLU A 142 30.87 -31.64 -19.02
C GLU A 142 29.65 -30.83 -18.55
N PRO A 143 29.84 -29.71 -17.84
CA PRO A 143 28.71 -28.83 -17.55
C PRO A 143 28.13 -28.39 -18.89
N LYS A 144 26.87 -28.74 -19.17
CA LYS A 144 26.18 -28.27 -20.38
C LYS A 144 26.42 -26.78 -20.51
N THR A 145 27.06 -26.38 -21.60
CA THR A 145 27.41 -24.99 -21.81
C THR A 145 26.13 -24.17 -21.89
N LYS A 146 26.17 -22.88 -21.52
CA LYS A 146 24.98 -22.02 -21.56
C LYS A 146 24.25 -22.09 -22.91
N ALA A 147 25.00 -22.25 -24.00
CA ALA A 147 24.47 -22.44 -25.35
C ALA A 147 23.64 -23.72 -25.52
N GLU A 148 24.06 -24.85 -24.96
CA GLU A 148 23.31 -26.12 -25.04
C GLU A 148 22.03 -26.08 -24.19
N VAL A 149 22.06 -25.39 -23.05
CA VAL A 149 20.88 -25.19 -22.20
C VAL A 149 19.86 -24.27 -22.88
N GLU A 150 20.35 -23.23 -23.56
CA GLU A 150 19.53 -22.29 -24.34
C GLU A 150 18.90 -22.97 -25.56
N GLU A 151 19.64 -23.83 -26.26
CA GLU A 151 19.13 -24.63 -27.38
C GLU A 151 18.06 -25.65 -26.94
N GLU A 152 18.23 -26.29 -25.77
CA GLU A 152 17.21 -27.17 -25.19
C GLU A 152 15.94 -26.42 -24.77
N LEU A 153 16.09 -25.22 -24.19
CA LEU A 153 14.96 -24.35 -23.84
C LEU A 153 14.19 -23.91 -25.10
N GLU A 154 14.90 -23.46 -26.13
CA GLU A 154 14.30 -23.01 -27.38
C GLU A 154 13.58 -24.18 -28.09
N ASN A 155 14.19 -25.37 -28.12
CA ASN A 155 13.55 -26.57 -28.66
C ASN A 155 12.31 -27.01 -27.88
N GLN A 156 12.30 -26.86 -26.54
CA GLN A 156 11.12 -27.13 -25.74
C GLN A 156 9.99 -26.13 -26.00
N GLU A 157 10.31 -24.84 -26.10
CA GLU A 157 9.33 -23.80 -26.46
C GLU A 157 8.73 -24.05 -27.85
N LEU A 158 9.56 -24.40 -28.82
CA LEU A 158 9.14 -24.80 -30.16
C LEU A 158 8.21 -26.03 -30.13
N PHE A 159 8.50 -27.01 -29.28
CA PHE A 159 7.65 -28.19 -29.11
C PHE A 159 6.28 -27.85 -28.51
N GLN A 160 6.25 -26.99 -27.48
CA GLN A 160 5.01 -26.54 -26.85
C GLN A 160 4.17 -25.70 -27.82
N ASN A 161 4.81 -24.81 -28.58
CA ASN A 161 4.14 -23.98 -29.57
C ASN A 161 3.53 -24.82 -30.71
N LYS A 162 4.29 -25.81 -31.23
CA LYS A 162 3.74 -26.78 -32.21
C LYS A 162 2.55 -27.56 -31.67
N LYS A 163 2.57 -27.93 -30.38
CA LYS A 163 1.46 -28.63 -29.71
C LYS A 163 0.22 -27.74 -29.59
N GLN A 164 0.40 -26.46 -29.25
CA GLN A 164 -0.68 -25.47 -29.20
C GLN A 164 -1.27 -25.19 -30.58
N TRP A 165 -0.44 -25.04 -31.60
CA TRP A 165 -0.88 -24.84 -32.99
C TRP A 165 -1.75 -26.01 -33.49
N LYS A 166 -1.33 -27.26 -33.23
CA LYS A 166 -2.14 -28.46 -33.55
C LYS A 166 -3.49 -28.47 -32.84
N LYS A 167 -3.56 -27.98 -31.60
CA LYS A 167 -4.81 -27.87 -30.83
C LYS A 167 -5.74 -26.81 -31.42
N HIS A 168 -5.20 -25.63 -31.76
CA HIS A 168 -5.95 -24.56 -32.43
C HIS A 168 -6.48 -24.98 -33.80
N PHE A 169 -5.69 -25.73 -34.57
CA PHE A 169 -6.11 -26.22 -35.89
C PHE A 169 -7.23 -27.27 -35.79
N LYS A 170 -7.17 -28.16 -34.80
CA LYS A 170 -8.26 -29.11 -34.51
C LYS A 170 -9.56 -28.40 -34.08
N LEU A 171 -9.47 -27.33 -33.29
CA LEU A 171 -10.64 -26.55 -32.86
C LEU A 171 -11.28 -25.77 -34.02
N LYS A 172 -10.47 -25.16 -34.90
CA LYS A 172 -10.97 -24.48 -36.12
C LYS A 172 -11.63 -25.43 -37.11
N LYS A 173 -11.18 -26.67 -37.19
CA LYS A 173 -11.82 -27.69 -38.05
C LYS A 173 -13.19 -28.08 -37.48
N LYS A 174 -13.25 -28.30 -36.16
CA LYS A 174 -14.50 -28.65 -35.45
C LYS A 174 -15.56 -27.54 -35.51
N SER A 175 -15.17 -26.26 -35.44
CA SER A 175 -16.14 -25.14 -35.54
C SER A 175 -16.64 -24.88 -36.96
N LYS A 176 -15.92 -25.36 -37.98
CA LYS A 176 -16.33 -25.23 -39.39
C LYS A 176 -17.35 -26.31 -39.77
N ASP A 177 -17.18 -27.51 -39.22
CA ASP A 177 -18.13 -28.61 -39.38
C ASP A 177 -19.47 -28.38 -38.63
N GLU A 178 -19.51 -27.44 -37.68
CA GLU A 178 -20.71 -27.07 -36.89
C GLU A 178 -21.50 -25.87 -37.50
N GLN A 179 -20.96 -25.20 -38.52
CA GLN A 179 -21.63 -24.10 -39.25
C GLN A 179 -22.26 -24.54 -40.58
N ASP A 180 -21.98 -25.77 -41.03
CA ASP A 180 -22.51 -26.36 -42.28
C ASP A 180 -23.64 -27.40 -42.03
N HIS A 181 -24.27 -27.38 -40.84
CA HIS A 181 -25.44 -28.17 -40.46
C HIS A 181 -26.60 -27.28 -39.99
#